data_AF-A0AAW1Q0K9-F1
#
_entry.id   AF-A0AAW1Q0K9-F1
#
_cell.length_a   1.000
_cell.length_b   1.000
_cell.length_c   1.000
_cell.angle_alpha   90.00
_cell.angle_beta   90.00
_cell.angle_gamma   90.00
#
_symmetry.space_group_name_H-M   'P 1'
#
loop_
_entity.id
_entity.type
_entity.pdbx_description
1 polymer ?
#
loop_
_entity_poly.entity_id
_entity_poly.type
_entity_poly.pdbx_seq_one_letter_code
_entity_poly.pdbx_strand_id
1 'polypeptide(L)'
;MVKKKLGGSRGRKVPKASQQDAKADKPQKGTELQGPSPPVHIRKKVARRVRFFEKVAASNPLGARGTIQKKQKRRRQPSAALADLSTLADSLGEAANKLTTKADKKQKGLGVGGCKARTRITADETARLQQVLAHPHFKANPIAAITNHLTAMLPPVPEPAKPKTPSAQELKEKRRQRKHTKRLAATAQDMEDDDL
;
A
#
# COMPACT_ATOMS: atom_id res chain seq x y z
N MET A 1 -34.45 14.73 -38.59
CA MET A 1 -34.13 13.31 -38.28
C MET A 1 -34.09 13.13 -36.78
N VAL A 2 -35.03 12.38 -36.19
CA VAL A 2 -35.05 12.09 -34.74
C VAL A 2 -35.09 10.57 -34.55
N LYS A 3 -33.99 9.98 -34.07
CA LYS A 3 -33.88 8.55 -33.78
C LYS A 3 -34.68 8.22 -32.51
N LYS A 4 -35.86 7.61 -32.64
CA LYS A 4 -36.59 7.00 -31.52
C LYS A 4 -35.93 5.67 -31.15
N LYS A 5 -35.39 5.60 -29.94
CA LYS A 5 -34.78 4.40 -29.34
C LYS A 5 -35.90 3.41 -28.95
N LEU A 6 -35.98 2.30 -29.66
CA LEU A 6 -36.75 1.12 -29.27
C LEU A 6 -36.03 0.41 -28.12
N GLY A 7 -36.65 0.40 -26.94
CA GLY A 7 -36.34 -0.54 -25.85
C GLY A 7 -37.69 -0.87 -25.21
N GLY A 8 -38.14 -2.13 -25.11
CA GLY A 8 -37.37 -3.35 -24.92
C GLY A 8 -37.69 -3.86 -23.53
N SER A 9 -38.83 -4.54 -23.37
CA SER A 9 -39.06 -5.67 -22.45
C SER A 9 -40.56 -6.00 -22.37
N ARG A 10 -40.97 -6.97 -23.18
CA ARG A 10 -42.23 -7.70 -22.96
C ARG A 10 -42.05 -8.56 -21.70
N GLY A 11 -42.53 -8.06 -20.57
CA GLY A 11 -42.69 -8.85 -19.35
C GLY A 11 -43.76 -9.92 -19.56
N ARG A 12 -43.35 -11.19 -19.42
CA ARG A 12 -44.22 -12.38 -19.53
C ARG A 12 -45.35 -12.30 -18.51
N LYS A 13 -46.60 -12.51 -18.96
CA LYS A 13 -47.74 -12.81 -18.09
C LYS A 13 -47.60 -14.25 -17.60
N VAL A 14 -47.54 -14.45 -16.29
CA VAL A 14 -47.70 -15.77 -15.65
C VAL A 14 -49.19 -15.92 -15.30
N PRO A 15 -49.87 -17.02 -15.69
CA PRO A 15 -51.28 -17.21 -15.37
C PRO A 15 -51.49 -17.48 -13.87
N LYS A 16 -52.59 -16.94 -13.33
CA LYS A 16 -53.11 -17.21 -11.99
C LYS A 16 -53.45 -18.69 -11.84
N ALA A 17 -52.89 -19.34 -10.82
CA ALA A 17 -53.41 -20.60 -10.31
C ALA A 17 -54.73 -20.36 -9.57
N SER A 18 -55.65 -21.29 -9.76
CA SER A 18 -57.02 -21.37 -9.26
C SER A 18 -57.12 -21.33 -7.73
N GLN A 19 -58.08 -20.54 -7.25
CA GLN A 19 -58.63 -20.61 -5.90
C GLN A 19 -59.56 -21.83 -5.82
N GLN A 20 -59.27 -22.77 -4.93
CA GLN A 20 -60.28 -23.63 -4.29
C GLN A 20 -59.89 -23.86 -2.82
N ASP A 21 -60.85 -23.53 -1.96
CA ASP A 21 -61.17 -24.11 -0.65
C ASP A 21 -60.14 -24.08 0.49
N ALA A 22 -60.36 -23.15 1.42
CA ALA A 22 -60.19 -23.43 2.85
C ALA A 22 -61.08 -22.51 3.68
N LYS A 23 -61.73 -23.14 4.66
CA LYS A 23 -62.86 -22.67 5.46
C LYS A 23 -62.48 -21.56 6.45
N ALA A 24 -63.56 -20.92 6.91
CA ALA A 24 -63.62 -19.92 7.96
C ALA A 24 -62.77 -20.24 9.20
N ASP A 25 -62.01 -19.25 9.65
CA ASP A 25 -61.81 -18.97 11.07
C ASP A 25 -61.68 -17.45 11.24
N LYS A 26 -62.57 -16.88 12.07
CA LYS A 26 -62.64 -15.46 12.38
C LYS A 26 -61.48 -15.08 13.31
N PRO A 27 -60.64 -14.07 13.02
CA PRO A 27 -59.83 -13.45 14.05
C PRO A 27 -60.67 -12.43 14.83
N GLN A 28 -60.55 -12.53 16.15
CA GLN A 28 -61.23 -11.74 17.15
C GLN A 28 -60.94 -10.23 16.99
N LYS A 29 -61.99 -9.44 17.25
CA LYS A 29 -62.07 -7.99 17.19
C LYS A 29 -61.14 -7.36 18.25
N GLY A 30 -59.90 -7.04 17.87
CA GLY A 30 -58.93 -6.35 18.71
C GLY A 30 -58.81 -4.86 18.32
N THR A 31 -59.39 -3.99 19.16
CA THR A 31 -59.10 -2.54 19.32
C THR A 31 -58.78 -1.75 18.05
N GLU A 32 -59.80 -1.44 17.25
CA GLU A 32 -59.70 -0.40 16.22
C GLU A 32 -59.80 0.99 16.86
N LEU A 33 -58.66 1.65 17.07
CA LEU A 33 -58.59 3.11 17.10
C LEU A 33 -59.00 3.62 15.71
N GLN A 34 -60.23 4.10 15.63
CA GLN A 34 -60.90 4.52 14.40
C GLN A 34 -60.25 5.80 13.86
N GLY A 35 -59.34 5.63 12.91
CA GLY A 35 -58.78 6.70 12.09
C GLY A 35 -58.93 6.38 10.60
N PRO A 36 -58.95 7.39 9.71
CA PRO A 36 -59.05 7.16 8.28
C PRO A 36 -57.94 6.21 7.81
N SER A 37 -58.35 5.16 7.11
CA SER A 37 -57.47 4.07 6.72
C SER A 37 -56.25 4.60 5.95
N PRO A 38 -55.00 4.29 6.36
CA PRO A 38 -53.81 4.93 5.82
C PRO A 38 -53.72 4.81 4.29
N PRO A 39 -53.19 5.82 3.58
CA PRO A 39 -52.94 5.74 2.14
C PRO A 39 -52.20 4.48 1.71
N VAL A 40 -52.52 3.95 0.52
CA VAL A 40 -52.01 2.66 -0.01
C VAL A 40 -50.48 2.55 0.03
N HIS A 41 -49.76 3.65 -0.21
CA HIS A 41 -48.31 3.69 -0.19
C HIS A 41 -47.72 3.49 1.22
N ILE A 42 -48.42 3.95 2.26
CA ILE A 42 -48.03 3.76 3.68
C ILE A 42 -48.20 2.28 4.06
N ARG A 43 -49.34 1.67 3.69
CA ARG A 43 -49.56 0.23 3.91
C ARG A 43 -48.48 -0.63 3.26
N LYS A 44 -48.07 -0.30 2.03
CA LYS A 44 -46.96 -0.98 1.35
C LYS A 44 -45.62 -0.82 2.08
N LYS A 45 -45.32 0.36 2.64
CA LYS A 45 -44.10 0.58 3.44
C LYS A 45 -44.13 -0.23 4.75
N VAL A 46 -45.26 -0.26 5.43
CA VAL A 46 -45.46 -1.05 6.66
C VAL A 46 -45.31 -2.53 6.36
N ALA A 47 -45.97 -3.05 5.32
CA ALA A 47 -45.86 -4.45 4.92
C ALA A 47 -44.42 -4.86 4.56
N ARG A 48 -43.65 -3.98 3.92
CA ARG A 48 -42.22 -4.23 3.65
C ARG A 48 -41.39 -4.30 4.93
N ARG A 49 -41.65 -3.42 5.91
CA ARG A 49 -40.96 -3.43 7.21
C ARG A 49 -41.29 -4.70 8.00
N VAL A 50 -42.55 -5.10 8.04
CA VAL A 50 -42.99 -6.35 8.70
C VAL A 50 -42.28 -7.56 8.09
N ARG A 51 -42.31 -7.71 6.76
CA ARG A 51 -41.59 -8.79 6.05
C ARG A 51 -40.09 -8.79 6.31
N PHE A 52 -39.49 -7.61 6.45
CA PHE A 52 -38.07 -7.49 6.79
C PHE A 52 -37.80 -8.00 8.22
N PHE A 53 -38.61 -7.59 9.20
CA PHE A 53 -38.45 -8.08 10.58
C PHE A 53 -38.73 -9.58 10.71
N GLU A 54 -39.73 -10.11 10.00
CA GLU A 54 -39.98 -11.55 9.90
C GLU A 54 -38.77 -12.27 9.32
N LYS A 55 -38.18 -11.72 8.24
CA LYS A 55 -36.98 -12.30 7.63
C LYS A 55 -35.77 -12.25 8.56
N VAL A 56 -35.58 -11.16 9.30
CA VAL A 56 -34.50 -11.01 10.29
C VAL A 56 -34.71 -11.94 11.49
N ALA A 57 -35.95 -12.13 11.96
CA ALA A 57 -36.27 -13.06 13.02
C ALA A 57 -36.09 -14.52 12.57
N ALA A 58 -36.50 -14.86 11.34
CA ALA A 58 -36.28 -16.17 10.74
C ALA A 58 -34.79 -16.42 10.46
N SER A 59 -34.04 -15.40 10.03
CA SER A 59 -32.59 -15.43 9.91
C SER A 59 -31.96 -15.15 11.26
N ASN A 60 -32.10 -16.09 12.20
CA ASN A 60 -31.51 -16.09 13.54
C ASN A 60 -30.17 -15.32 13.57
N PRO A 61 -30.12 -14.07 14.06
CA PRO A 61 -28.92 -13.26 13.99
C PRO A 61 -27.91 -13.82 14.98
N LEU A 62 -26.93 -14.56 14.46
CA LEU A 62 -25.71 -14.92 15.18
C LEU A 62 -25.97 -15.65 16.51
N GLY A 63 -26.64 -16.80 16.46
CA GLY A 63 -26.27 -17.87 17.37
C GLY A 63 -24.82 -18.24 17.08
N ALA A 64 -23.88 -17.70 17.84
CA ALA A 64 -22.45 -18.01 17.78
C ALA A 64 -22.22 -19.49 18.14
N ARG A 65 -22.53 -20.40 17.21
CA ARG A 65 -22.23 -21.83 17.30
C ARG A 65 -21.32 -22.18 16.14
N GLY A 66 -20.02 -22.17 16.44
CA GLY A 66 -18.96 -22.55 15.53
C GLY A 66 -17.82 -21.56 15.58
N THR A 67 -17.01 -21.61 16.65
CA THR A 67 -15.63 -21.15 16.58
C THR A 67 -14.99 -21.82 15.36
N ILE A 68 -14.75 -21.06 14.30
CA ILE A 68 -13.95 -21.50 13.16
C ILE A 68 -12.53 -21.69 13.69
N GLN A 69 -12.23 -22.88 14.19
CA GLN A 69 -10.86 -23.23 14.57
C GLN A 69 -10.05 -23.33 13.28
N LYS A 70 -9.21 -22.31 13.06
CA LYS A 70 -8.23 -22.34 11.97
C LYS A 70 -7.32 -23.55 12.22
N LYS A 71 -7.33 -24.52 11.30
CA LYS A 71 -6.35 -25.62 11.32
C LYS A 71 -4.95 -25.02 11.22
N GLN A 72 -4.15 -25.17 12.26
CA GLN A 72 -2.72 -24.83 12.26
C GLN A 72 -2.04 -25.64 11.15
N LYS A 73 -1.54 -24.97 10.11
CA LYS A 73 -0.73 -25.64 9.08
C LYS A 73 0.60 -26.06 9.72
N ARG A 74 0.81 -27.35 9.85
CA ARG A 74 2.07 -27.94 10.30
C ARG A 74 3.20 -27.45 9.37
N ARG A 75 4.18 -26.75 9.94
CA ARG A 75 5.37 -26.26 9.22
C ARG A 75 6.07 -27.48 8.60
N ARG A 76 6.29 -27.45 7.29
CA ARG A 76 7.06 -28.49 6.60
C ARG A 76 8.51 -28.34 7.02
N GLN A 77 9.12 -29.43 7.47
CA GLN A 77 10.56 -29.46 7.73
C GLN A 77 11.30 -29.32 6.40
N PRO A 78 12.43 -28.59 6.34
CA PRO A 78 13.21 -28.45 5.12
C PRO A 78 13.70 -29.83 4.66
N SER A 79 13.58 -30.10 3.37
CA SER A 79 14.10 -31.33 2.74
C SER A 79 15.63 -31.40 2.87
N ALA A 80 16.20 -32.61 2.94
CA ALA A 80 17.64 -32.84 3.15
C ALA A 80 18.58 -32.06 2.20
N ALA A 81 18.12 -31.75 0.98
CA ALA A 81 18.85 -30.91 0.01
C ALA A 81 19.03 -29.44 0.43
N LEU A 82 18.30 -28.97 1.45
CA LEU A 82 18.40 -27.62 2.01
C LEU A 82 19.23 -27.57 3.30
N ALA A 83 19.78 -28.70 3.76
CA ALA A 83 20.62 -28.73 4.96
C ALA A 83 21.87 -27.84 4.81
N ASP A 84 22.44 -27.79 3.60
CA ASP A 84 23.57 -26.92 3.24
C ASP A 84 23.20 -25.42 3.21
N LEU A 85 21.89 -25.11 3.14
CA LEU A 85 21.35 -23.75 3.18
C LEU A 85 20.63 -23.47 4.51
N SER A 86 20.87 -24.27 5.55
CA SER A 86 20.25 -24.10 6.88
C SER A 86 20.54 -22.73 7.48
N THR A 87 21.78 -22.26 7.39
CA THR A 87 22.19 -20.91 7.81
C THR A 87 21.46 -19.80 7.06
N LEU A 88 21.21 -19.98 5.76
CA LEU A 88 20.41 -19.04 4.96
C LEU A 88 18.92 -19.10 5.34
N ALA A 89 18.39 -20.28 5.61
CA ALA A 89 17.02 -20.47 6.05
C ALA A 89 16.77 -19.85 7.43
N ASP A 90 17.72 -19.96 8.35
CA ASP A 90 17.66 -19.34 9.67
C ASP A 90 17.75 -17.81 9.56
N SER A 91 18.66 -17.28 8.74
CA SER A 91 18.77 -15.83 8.45
C SER A 91 17.49 -15.25 7.84
N LEU A 92 16.90 -15.94 6.85
CA LEU A 92 15.62 -15.55 6.26
C LEU A 92 14.45 -15.69 7.25
N GLY A 93 14.48 -16.71 8.10
CA GLY A 93 13.50 -16.93 9.16
C GLY A 93 13.53 -15.81 10.20
N GLU A 94 14.71 -15.41 10.66
CA GLU A 94 14.90 -14.27 11.55
C GLU A 94 14.48 -12.95 10.90
N ALA A 95 14.84 -12.72 9.63
CA ALA A 95 14.41 -11.54 8.89
C ALA A 95 12.88 -11.51 8.77
N ALA A 96 12.25 -12.63 8.40
CA ALA A 96 10.79 -12.76 8.33
C ALA A 96 10.13 -12.52 9.69
N ASN A 97 10.70 -13.01 10.79
CA ASN A 97 10.17 -12.79 12.14
C ASN A 97 10.34 -11.32 12.61
N LYS A 98 11.43 -10.65 12.20
CA LYS A 98 11.62 -9.19 12.43
C LYS A 98 10.60 -8.36 11.62
N LEU A 99 10.16 -8.85 10.46
CA LEU A 99 9.10 -8.25 9.64
C LEU A 99 7.69 -8.46 10.25
N THR A 100 7.40 -9.63 10.84
CA THR A 100 6.07 -9.92 11.42
C THR A 100 5.82 -9.23 12.75
N THR A 101 6.85 -9.02 13.59
CA THR A 101 6.71 -8.36 14.90
C THR A 101 6.32 -6.87 14.83
N LYS A 102 6.42 -6.23 13.66
CA LYS A 102 5.95 -4.84 13.45
C LYS A 102 4.69 -4.70 12.59
N ALA A 103 4.11 -5.77 12.05
CA ALA A 103 2.98 -5.61 11.12
C ALA A 103 2.06 -6.85 10.98
N ASP A 104 1.45 -7.31 12.06
CA ASP A 104 0.19 -8.09 11.97
C ASP A 104 -1.04 -7.23 11.62
N LYS A 105 -0.83 -6.01 11.10
CA LYS A 105 -1.81 -5.38 10.24
C LYS A 105 -1.61 -5.98 8.87
N LYS A 106 -2.45 -6.97 8.53
CA LYS A 106 -2.67 -7.42 7.15
C LYS A 106 -2.38 -6.27 6.21
N GLN A 107 -1.26 -6.34 5.48
CA GLN A 107 -1.00 -5.43 4.36
C GLN A 107 -2.08 -5.77 3.32
N LYS A 108 -3.29 -5.24 3.54
CA LYS A 108 -4.26 -5.03 2.46
C LYS A 108 -3.45 -4.27 1.44
N GLY A 109 -3.34 -4.85 0.24
CA GLY A 109 -2.30 -4.53 -0.72
C GLY A 109 -2.11 -3.04 -0.95
N LEU A 110 -0.98 -2.71 -1.58
CA LEU A 110 -0.49 -1.37 -1.97
C LEU A 110 -1.52 -0.44 -2.66
N GLY A 111 -2.79 -0.85 -2.81
CA GLY A 111 -3.90 -0.01 -3.23
C GLY A 111 -4.28 1.01 -2.16
N VAL A 112 -4.36 2.27 -2.58
CA VAL A 112 -4.93 3.40 -1.83
C VAL A 112 -6.28 2.98 -1.24
N GLY A 113 -6.31 2.73 0.07
CA GLY A 113 -7.32 1.96 0.81
C GLY A 113 -8.79 2.05 0.35
N GLY A 114 -9.67 2.56 1.21
CA GLY A 114 -11.09 2.73 0.89
C GLY A 114 -11.36 3.96 0.01
N CYS A 115 -12.61 4.11 -0.47
CA CYS A 115 -13.03 5.31 -1.22
C CYS A 115 -12.74 6.64 -0.48
N LYS A 116 -12.93 6.64 0.85
CA LYS A 116 -12.58 7.78 1.72
C LYS A 116 -11.08 8.10 1.74
N ALA A 117 -10.23 7.08 1.67
CA ALA A 117 -8.79 7.29 1.61
C ALA A 117 -8.39 7.89 0.25
N ARG A 118 -8.96 7.39 -0.85
CA ARG A 118 -8.73 7.93 -2.20
C ARG A 118 -9.14 9.40 -2.32
N THR A 119 -10.32 9.76 -1.81
CA THR A 119 -10.80 11.15 -1.82
C THR A 119 -9.92 12.07 -0.99
N ARG A 120 -9.48 11.63 0.20
CA ARG A 120 -8.52 12.39 1.01
C ARG A 120 -7.19 12.61 0.28
N ILE A 121 -6.59 11.57 -0.28
CA ILE A 121 -5.34 11.71 -1.04
C ILE A 121 -5.54 12.66 -2.22
N THR A 122 -6.67 12.57 -2.91
CA THR A 122 -6.97 13.49 -4.02
C THR A 122 -7.04 14.94 -3.53
N ALA A 123 -7.67 15.21 -2.40
CA ALA A 123 -7.72 16.55 -1.81
C ALA A 123 -6.33 17.04 -1.38
N ASP A 124 -5.54 16.18 -0.73
CA ASP A 124 -4.19 16.53 -0.27
C ASP A 124 -3.26 16.83 -1.46
N GLU A 125 -3.29 16.00 -2.52
CA GLU A 125 -2.45 16.20 -3.70
C GLU A 125 -2.91 17.39 -4.55
N THR A 126 -4.23 17.64 -4.66
CA THR A 126 -4.73 18.84 -5.37
C THR A 126 -4.32 20.12 -4.67
N ALA A 127 -4.38 20.16 -3.33
CA ALA A 127 -3.90 21.30 -2.55
C ALA A 127 -2.39 21.52 -2.73
N ARG A 128 -1.59 20.44 -2.69
CA ARG A 128 -0.14 20.49 -2.91
C ARG A 128 0.20 21.01 -4.31
N LEU A 129 -0.53 20.55 -5.34
CA LEU A 129 -0.34 21.01 -6.71
C LEU A 129 -0.69 22.49 -6.87
N GLN A 130 -1.78 22.96 -6.27
CA GLN A 130 -2.13 24.38 -6.27
C GLN A 130 -1.03 25.25 -5.62
N GLN A 131 -0.42 24.77 -4.55
CA GLN A 131 0.69 25.46 -3.89
C GLN A 131 1.93 25.57 -4.82
N VAL A 132 2.28 24.50 -5.53
CA VAL A 132 3.38 24.51 -6.51
C VAL A 132 3.08 25.50 -7.64
N LEU A 133 1.86 25.49 -8.17
CA LEU A 133 1.45 26.42 -9.23
C LEU A 133 1.42 27.88 -8.76
N ALA A 134 1.13 28.14 -7.48
CA ALA A 134 1.12 29.48 -6.92
C ALA A 134 2.53 30.06 -6.72
N HIS A 135 3.55 29.21 -6.63
CA HIS A 135 4.92 29.59 -6.27
C HIS A 135 5.60 30.46 -7.36
N PRO A 136 6.22 31.59 -7.00
CA PRO A 136 6.77 32.54 -7.97
C PRO A 136 7.90 31.94 -8.82
N HIS A 137 8.80 31.14 -8.22
CA HIS A 137 9.87 30.49 -8.98
C HIS A 137 9.34 29.46 -9.99
N PHE A 138 8.24 28.77 -9.66
CA PHE A 138 7.62 27.80 -10.57
C PHE A 138 6.92 28.50 -11.75
N LYS A 139 6.27 29.65 -11.49
CA LYS A 139 5.67 30.50 -12.54
C LYS A 139 6.71 31.09 -13.49
N ALA A 140 7.85 31.52 -12.95
CA ALA A 140 8.92 32.12 -13.76
C ALA A 140 9.66 31.08 -14.60
N ASN A 141 10.11 29.97 -14.00
CA ASN A 141 10.87 28.92 -14.67
C ASN A 141 10.59 27.54 -14.05
N PRO A 142 9.64 26.76 -14.59
CA PRO A 142 9.22 25.51 -13.96
C PRO A 142 10.33 24.46 -13.94
N ILE A 143 11.14 24.38 -15.00
CA ILE A 143 12.25 23.42 -15.10
C ILE A 143 13.30 23.69 -14.00
N ALA A 144 13.71 24.95 -13.84
CA ALA A 144 14.69 25.33 -12.83
C ALA A 144 14.17 25.17 -11.40
N ALA A 145 12.88 25.41 -11.17
CA ALA A 145 12.26 25.19 -9.87
C ALA A 145 12.25 23.70 -9.48
N ILE A 146 11.95 22.81 -10.45
CA ILE A 146 11.99 21.36 -10.24
C ILE A 146 13.42 20.89 -9.95
N THR A 147 14.41 21.32 -10.74
CA THR A 147 15.80 20.90 -10.53
C THR A 147 16.31 21.34 -9.16
N ASN A 148 16.05 22.59 -8.76
CA ASN A 148 16.43 23.10 -7.44
C ASN A 148 15.76 22.31 -6.30
N HIS A 149 14.46 22.01 -6.44
CA HIS A 149 13.75 21.19 -5.45
C HIS A 149 14.36 19.79 -5.32
N LEU A 150 14.66 19.14 -6.44
CA LEU A 150 15.29 17.81 -6.44
C LEU A 150 16.69 17.86 -5.81
N THR A 151 17.51 18.86 -6.14
CA THR A 151 18.84 19.01 -5.53
C THR A 151 18.77 19.25 -4.03
N ALA A 152 17.73 19.92 -3.53
CA ALA A 152 17.53 20.15 -2.10
C ALA A 152 17.02 18.92 -1.34
N MET A 153 16.29 18.02 -2.01
CA MET A 153 15.74 16.78 -1.42
C MET A 153 16.73 15.62 -1.43
N LEU A 154 17.72 15.65 -2.32
CA LEU A 154 18.78 14.65 -2.37
C LEU A 154 19.72 14.85 -1.17
N PRO A 155 20.13 13.77 -0.48
CA PRO A 155 21.16 13.87 0.56
C PRO A 155 22.44 14.45 -0.05
N PRO A 156 23.23 15.21 0.72
CA PRO A 156 24.47 15.78 0.21
C PRO A 156 25.33 14.64 -0.34
N VAL A 157 25.75 14.78 -1.60
CA VAL A 157 26.69 13.86 -2.24
C VAL A 157 27.90 13.78 -1.32
N PRO A 158 28.35 12.58 -0.91
CA PRO A 158 29.50 12.46 -0.03
C PRO A 158 30.67 13.20 -0.69
N GLU A 159 31.26 14.15 0.05
CA GLU A 159 32.41 14.92 -0.44
C GLU A 159 33.45 13.94 -1.01
N PRO A 160 33.98 14.17 -2.22
CA PRO A 160 35.05 13.34 -2.74
C PRO A 160 36.17 13.36 -1.70
N ALA A 161 36.63 12.16 -1.29
CA ALA A 161 37.60 11.99 -0.23
C ALA A 161 38.71 13.02 -0.39
N LYS A 162 38.85 13.93 0.60
CA LYS A 162 39.91 14.93 0.62
C LYS A 162 41.22 14.19 0.32
N PRO A 163 42.06 14.70 -0.60
CA PRO A 163 43.32 14.03 -0.91
C PRO A 163 44.06 13.82 0.40
N LYS A 164 44.36 12.55 0.73
CA LYS A 164 45.08 12.20 1.96
C LYS A 164 46.35 13.04 1.98
N THR A 165 46.44 13.97 2.93
CA THR A 165 47.70 14.65 3.20
C THR A 165 48.72 13.56 3.52
N PRO A 166 49.86 13.50 2.80
CA PRO A 166 50.83 12.44 3.03
C PRO A 166 51.24 12.47 4.50
N SER A 167 51.26 11.31 5.12
CA SER A 167 51.63 11.20 6.53
C SER A 167 53.07 11.71 6.72
N ALA A 168 53.40 12.16 7.94
CA ALA A 168 54.76 12.60 8.26
C ALA A 168 55.83 11.53 7.95
N GLN A 169 55.45 10.25 7.97
CA GLN A 169 56.29 9.12 7.60
C GLN A 169 56.54 9.09 6.08
N GLU A 170 55.50 9.21 5.25
CA GLU A 170 55.64 9.26 3.78
C GLU A 170 56.48 10.46 3.31
N LEU A 171 56.33 11.62 3.96
CA LEU A 171 57.16 12.79 3.68
C LEU A 171 58.65 12.58 4.02
N LYS A 172 58.92 11.87 5.12
CA LYS A 172 60.29 11.54 5.55
C LYS A 172 60.92 10.51 4.62
N GLU A 173 60.16 9.52 4.19
CA GLU A 173 60.59 8.50 3.24
C GLU A 173 60.89 9.08 1.85
N LYS A 174 60.00 9.93 1.33
CA LYS A 174 60.22 10.63 0.05
C LYS A 174 61.45 11.55 0.08
N ARG A 175 61.73 12.20 1.22
CA ARG A 175 62.98 12.98 1.41
C ARG A 175 64.22 12.08 1.45
N ARG A 176 64.14 10.89 2.04
CA ARG A 176 65.25 9.92 2.06
C ARG A 176 65.53 9.38 0.66
N GLN A 177 64.49 9.02 -0.09
CA GLN A 177 64.63 8.56 -1.47
C GLN A 177 65.28 9.62 -2.36
N ARG A 178 64.84 10.90 -2.29
CA ARG A 178 65.47 12.00 -3.05
C ARG A 178 66.93 12.24 -2.68
N LYS A 179 67.31 12.05 -1.41
CA LYS A 179 68.72 12.14 -0.98
C LYS A 179 69.53 10.96 -1.50
N HIS A 180 68.97 9.76 -1.49
CA HIS A 180 69.64 8.56 -1.99
C HIS A 180 69.88 8.65 -3.51
N THR A 181 68.86 9.03 -4.28
CA THR A 181 69.00 9.20 -5.74
C THR A 181 69.99 10.30 -6.09
N LYS A 182 70.04 11.40 -5.32
CA LYS A 182 71.03 12.46 -5.54
C LYS A 182 72.46 12.00 -5.23
N ARG A 183 72.65 11.17 -4.20
CA ARG A 183 73.97 10.60 -3.89
C ARG A 183 74.41 9.61 -4.95
N LEU A 184 73.51 8.73 -5.40
CA LEU A 184 73.80 7.79 -6.48
C LEU A 184 74.19 8.51 -7.78
N ALA A 185 73.47 9.59 -8.14
CA ALA A 185 73.81 10.41 -9.29
C ALA A 185 75.19 11.09 -9.16
N ALA A 186 75.56 11.56 -7.96
CA ALA A 186 76.87 12.16 -7.73
C ALA A 186 78.02 11.14 -7.81
N THR A 187 77.86 9.95 -7.21
CA THR A 187 78.84 8.86 -7.36
C THR A 187 78.95 8.29 -8.77
N ALA A 188 77.92 8.46 -9.61
CA ALA A 188 77.99 8.09 -11.01
C ALA A 188 78.78 9.12 -11.84
N GLN A 189 78.82 10.39 -11.41
CA GLN A 189 79.61 11.43 -12.06
C GLN A 189 81.11 11.34 -11.69
N ASP A 190 81.44 10.98 -10.45
CA ASP A 190 82.85 10.82 -10.02
C ASP A 190 83.56 9.60 -10.65
N MET A 191 82.84 8.71 -11.34
CA MET A 191 83.43 7.54 -12.04
C MET A 191 83.65 7.77 -13.54
N GLU A 192 83.24 8.92 -14.11
CA GLU A 192 83.50 9.26 -15.52
C GLU A 192 84.73 10.16 -15.72
N ASP A 193 85.27 10.75 -14.64
CA ASP A 193 86.40 11.71 -14.70
C ASP A 193 87.80 11.07 -14.45
N ASP A 194 87.87 9.76 -14.15
CA ASP A 194 89.15 9.05 -13.87
C ASP A 194 89.69 8.22 -15.07
N ASP A 195 89.05 8.24 -16.24
CA ASP A 195 89.41 7.44 -17.44
C ASP A 195 89.84 8.29 -18.67
N LEU A 196 90.48 9.45 -18.47
CA LEU A 196 91.14 10.24 -19.54
C LEU A 196 92.63 10.49 -19.31
#